data_AF-A0A536L829-F1
#
_entry.id   AF-A0A536L829-F1
#
_cell.length_a   1.000
_cell.length_b   1.000
_cell.length_c   1.000
_cell.angle_alpha   90.00
_cell.angle_beta   90.00
_cell.angle_gamma   90.00
#
_symmetry.space_group_name_H-M   'P 1'
#
loop_
_entity.id
_entity.type
_entity.pdbx_description
1 polymer ?
#
loop_
_entity_poly.entity_id
_entity_poly.type
_entity_poly.pdbx_seq_one_letter_code
_entity_poly.pdbx_strand_id
1 'polypeptide(L)'
;MSISSDAAQGNGTSDTPYISYNGRYVAFSSGASNLVPDDSNAAIDIFVRDRSLGTTERVSVDSAESQANSASGAPSISPDGRFVAFRSNATNLVPGDTNGFTDMFVRDRMLGVTVRVNVSSSGTQANDGSAQVWISGDGRFVAFDSFASNLVTGDTNGVLDVFVRDRDTDADGIFDEPGAASTARMSVRDNGGQASFRSAYPVISANGRWVAFNSDYNFDFTDPNGADSDVYLHDRLGGDTMRASVAFDGTGSDGPSDVSRLGYDGRFLAFYSFATNLVPDDTNGLNDSFLRDLDDGDGVAWAADNCPMTPGTDQSDADGDGAGDACDTGDTDGDGFSDRAEYRVSTSRTLACGVDAWPADINNDGYSDISDVSALTGVFGEAVPPAPARYNIAPDPPDGFVDITDVSRMTGLFGVRCSP
;
A
#
# COMPACT_ATOMS: atom_id res chain seq x y z
N MET A 1 -5.99 21.48 22.11
CA MET A 1 -6.29 20.11 21.65
C MET A 1 -5.63 19.09 22.56
N SER A 2 -4.38 19.32 23.00
CA SER A 2 -3.78 18.63 24.16
C SER A 2 -4.39 19.11 25.49
N ILE A 3 -5.55 18.55 25.81
CA ILE A 3 -6.27 18.77 27.07
C ILE A 3 -6.81 17.43 27.57
N SER A 4 -6.95 17.27 28.87
CA SER A 4 -7.59 16.11 29.50
C SER A 4 -9.11 16.15 29.37
N SER A 5 -9.79 15.07 29.78
CA SER A 5 -11.26 14.98 29.77
C SER A 5 -11.94 15.97 30.72
N ASP A 6 -11.27 16.41 31.79
CA ASP A 6 -11.71 17.49 32.69
C ASP A 6 -11.24 18.89 32.24
N ALA A 7 -10.78 19.01 30.99
CA ALA A 7 -10.31 20.24 30.34
C ALA A 7 -9.07 20.90 30.97
N ALA A 8 -8.27 20.14 31.74
CA ALA A 8 -6.96 20.59 32.18
C ALA A 8 -5.98 20.58 30.99
N GLN A 9 -5.06 21.55 30.97
CA GLN A 9 -4.00 21.61 29.97
C GLN A 9 -2.96 20.51 30.21
N GLY A 10 -2.48 19.89 29.12
CA GLY A 10 -1.35 18.97 29.18
C GLY A 10 -0.09 19.62 29.74
N ASN A 11 0.62 18.93 30.65
CA ASN A 11 1.83 19.40 31.32
C ASN A 11 3.14 19.10 30.56
N GLY A 12 3.04 18.63 29.31
CA GLY A 12 4.17 18.26 28.45
C GLY A 12 3.96 18.67 27.00
N THR A 13 5.01 18.55 26.20
CA THR A 13 4.96 18.83 24.75
C THR A 13 4.01 17.87 24.05
N SER A 14 3.27 18.38 23.08
CA SER A 14 2.45 17.58 22.17
C SER A 14 2.76 17.96 20.74
N ASP A 15 2.85 16.96 19.86
CA ASP A 15 3.21 17.14 18.46
C ASP A 15 2.42 16.19 17.55
N THR A 16 2.74 16.22 16.25
CA THR A 16 2.21 15.29 15.23
C THR A 16 0.68 15.09 15.26
N PRO A 17 -0.14 16.17 15.32
CA PRO A 17 -1.58 16.00 15.34
C PRO A 17 -2.09 15.51 13.98
N TYR A 18 -3.06 14.59 14.03
CA TYR A 18 -3.86 14.15 12.92
C TYR A 18 -5.33 14.36 13.24
N ILE A 19 -6.09 14.92 12.30
CA ILE A 19 -7.54 15.12 12.45
C ILE A 19 -8.29 14.20 11.49
N SER A 20 -9.26 13.46 12.03
CA SER A 20 -10.19 12.65 11.23
C SER A 20 -10.96 13.51 10.23
N TYR A 21 -11.43 12.91 9.13
CA TYR A 21 -12.07 13.62 8.01
C TYR A 21 -13.27 14.49 8.43
N ASN A 22 -14.12 13.98 9.33
CA ASN A 22 -15.27 14.74 9.87
C ASN A 22 -14.89 15.77 10.93
N GLY A 23 -13.60 15.89 11.25
CA GLY A 23 -13.07 16.78 12.26
C GLY A 23 -13.33 16.35 13.70
N ARG A 24 -14.03 15.25 13.98
CA ARG A 24 -14.46 14.89 15.35
C ARG A 24 -13.30 14.40 16.20
N TYR A 25 -12.49 13.50 15.67
CA TYR A 25 -11.38 12.89 16.38
C TYR A 25 -10.05 13.53 15.99
N VAL A 26 -9.19 13.68 17.00
CA VAL A 26 -7.82 14.17 16.82
C VAL A 26 -6.88 13.20 17.51
N ALA A 27 -6.06 12.50 16.74
CA ALA A 27 -4.96 11.71 17.27
C ALA A 27 -3.70 12.59 17.38
N PHE A 28 -2.91 12.45 18.43
CA PHE A 28 -1.69 13.24 18.61
C PHE A 28 -0.72 12.54 19.57
N SER A 29 0.56 12.84 19.44
CA SER A 29 1.58 12.36 20.38
C SER A 29 1.74 13.36 21.52
N SER A 30 1.97 12.88 22.74
CA SER A 30 2.21 13.75 23.89
C SER A 30 3.11 13.10 24.93
N GLY A 31 4.01 13.89 25.51
CA GLY A 31 4.77 13.51 26.71
C GLY A 31 4.12 14.03 28.01
N ALA A 32 2.85 14.42 27.96
CA ALA A 32 2.14 14.98 29.11
C ALA A 32 1.54 13.87 29.98
N SER A 33 1.95 13.81 31.25
CA SER A 33 1.53 12.77 32.21
C SER A 33 0.14 12.99 32.83
N ASN A 34 -0.60 14.01 32.38
CA ASN A 34 -1.88 14.39 32.98
C ASN A 34 -3.05 14.45 31.99
N LEU A 35 -2.88 13.94 30.77
CA LEU A 35 -3.95 13.90 29.77
C LEU A 35 -5.01 12.82 30.07
N VAL A 36 -4.59 11.73 30.72
CA VAL A 36 -5.44 10.67 31.24
C VAL A 36 -4.97 10.28 32.65
N PRO A 37 -5.83 9.66 33.47
CA PRO A 37 -5.40 9.05 34.72
C PRO A 37 -4.31 7.99 34.48
N ASP A 38 -3.44 7.79 35.46
CA ASP A 38 -2.47 6.70 35.53
C ASP A 38 -1.35 6.71 34.48
N ASP A 39 -1.11 7.83 33.80
CA ASP A 39 0.11 8.02 33.01
C ASP A 39 1.39 8.03 33.84
N SER A 40 2.12 6.92 33.79
CA SER A 40 3.23 6.63 34.69
C SER A 40 4.47 6.06 34.00
N ASN A 41 4.40 5.79 32.69
CA ASN A 41 5.53 5.24 31.92
C ASN A 41 6.62 6.27 31.61
N ALA A 42 6.34 7.57 31.78
CA ALA A 42 7.21 8.69 31.43
C ALA A 42 7.69 8.67 29.96
N ALA A 43 6.90 8.06 29.06
CA ALA A 43 7.17 7.98 27.63
C ALA A 43 6.30 8.97 26.85
N ILE A 44 6.62 9.19 25.58
CA ILE A 44 5.68 9.85 24.65
C ILE A 44 4.63 8.81 24.26
N ASP A 45 3.36 9.17 24.41
CA ASP A 45 2.22 8.33 24.15
C ASP A 45 1.34 8.89 23.03
N ILE A 46 0.53 8.02 22.43
CA ILE A 46 -0.51 8.40 21.47
C ILE A 46 -1.82 8.60 22.22
N PHE A 47 -2.47 9.72 21.97
CA PHE A 47 -3.78 10.04 22.51
C PHE A 47 -4.79 10.33 21.40
N VAL A 48 -6.05 10.04 21.66
CA VAL A 48 -7.17 10.49 20.84
C VAL A 48 -8.08 11.39 21.66
N ARG A 49 -8.37 12.58 21.10
CA ARG A 49 -9.40 13.49 21.60
C ARG A 49 -10.66 13.34 20.77
N ASP A 50 -11.76 12.96 21.40
CA ASP A 50 -13.10 13.13 20.84
C ASP A 50 -13.56 14.56 21.13
N ARG A 51 -13.67 15.39 20.09
CA ARG A 51 -14.08 16.80 20.22
C ARG A 51 -15.57 16.95 20.48
N SER A 52 -16.40 15.98 20.13
CA SER A 52 -17.85 16.00 20.36
C SER A 52 -18.18 15.61 21.80
N LEU A 53 -17.50 14.59 22.33
CA LEU A 53 -17.72 14.12 23.70
C LEU A 53 -16.83 14.85 24.73
N GLY A 54 -15.76 15.50 24.27
CA GLY A 54 -14.83 16.17 25.15
C GLY A 54 -13.99 15.20 25.99
N THR A 55 -13.73 14.00 25.48
CA THR A 55 -12.92 12.96 26.14
C THR A 55 -11.56 12.81 25.49
N THR A 56 -10.55 12.52 26.30
CA THR A 56 -9.20 12.15 25.87
C THR A 56 -8.87 10.76 26.41
N GLU A 57 -8.34 9.90 25.56
CA GLU A 57 -7.89 8.55 25.92
C GLU A 57 -6.52 8.25 25.33
N ARG A 58 -5.79 7.31 25.95
CA ARG A 58 -4.51 6.82 25.45
C ARG A 58 -4.75 5.63 24.52
N VAL A 59 -4.02 5.61 23.42
CA VAL A 59 -4.11 4.61 22.37
C VAL A 59 -2.88 3.71 22.33
N SER A 60 -1.71 4.20 22.77
CA SER A 60 -0.47 3.43 22.88
C SER A 60 -0.51 2.45 24.06
N VAL A 61 -1.40 1.47 23.98
CA VAL A 61 -1.63 0.40 24.95
C VAL A 61 -1.68 -0.96 24.25
N ASP A 62 -1.36 -2.03 24.97
CA ASP A 62 -1.58 -3.40 24.52
C ASP A 62 -3.06 -3.80 24.59
N SER A 63 -3.40 -5.02 24.14
CA SER A 63 -4.77 -5.56 24.21
C SER A 63 -5.28 -5.85 25.63
N ALA A 64 -4.45 -5.66 26.66
CA ALA A 64 -4.81 -5.75 28.07
C ALA A 64 -4.86 -4.35 28.74
N GLU A 65 -4.82 -3.28 27.95
CA GLU A 65 -4.78 -1.87 28.38
C GLU A 65 -3.51 -1.45 29.13
N SER A 66 -2.43 -2.23 29.02
CA SER A 66 -1.13 -1.87 29.58
C SER A 66 -0.43 -0.84 28.69
N GLN A 67 0.12 0.21 29.30
CA GLN A 67 0.83 1.28 28.59
C GLN A 67 2.07 0.75 27.85
N ALA A 68 2.35 1.35 26.69
CA ALA A 68 3.62 1.19 26.00
C ALA A 68 4.79 1.47 26.98
N ASN A 69 5.80 0.60 26.96
CA ASN A 69 6.98 0.71 27.81
C ASN A 69 8.11 1.59 27.20
N SER A 70 7.84 2.21 26.06
CA SER A 70 8.76 3.09 25.32
C SER A 70 7.98 4.08 24.47
N ALA A 71 8.68 5.04 23.85
CA ALA A 71 8.07 6.14 23.11
C ALA A 71 7.29 5.65 21.87
N SER A 72 6.12 6.24 21.66
CA SER A 72 5.25 6.08 20.49
C SER A 72 5.11 7.42 19.76
N GLY A 73 4.74 7.41 18.47
CA GLY A 73 4.59 8.64 17.70
C GLY A 73 3.87 8.49 16.36
N ALA A 74 3.74 9.62 15.65
CA ALA A 74 3.21 9.72 14.29
C ALA A 74 1.87 8.97 14.06
N PRO A 75 0.80 9.34 14.79
CA PRO A 75 -0.47 8.64 14.64
C PRO A 75 -1.23 9.01 13.37
N SER A 76 -1.98 8.06 12.84
CA SER A 76 -2.99 8.21 11.78
C SER A 76 -4.30 7.57 12.24
N ILE A 77 -5.45 8.20 11.95
CA ILE A 77 -6.75 7.77 12.51
C ILE A 77 -7.83 7.71 11.43
N SER A 78 -8.64 6.65 11.45
CA SER A 78 -9.77 6.46 10.54
C SER A 78 -10.85 7.56 10.72
N PRO A 79 -11.65 7.87 9.68
CA PRO A 79 -12.72 8.88 9.73
C PRO A 79 -13.75 8.68 10.85
N ASP A 80 -14.09 7.44 11.16
CA ASP A 80 -15.01 7.06 12.24
C ASP A 80 -14.32 7.06 13.62
N GLY A 81 -13.00 7.24 13.63
CA GLY A 81 -12.12 7.23 14.78
C GLY A 81 -11.75 5.83 15.25
N ARG A 82 -12.34 4.74 14.77
CA ARG A 82 -12.19 3.40 15.34
C ARG A 82 -10.75 2.89 15.31
N PHE A 83 -10.06 3.08 14.20
CA PHE A 83 -8.71 2.56 14.01
C PHE A 83 -7.67 3.66 14.11
N VAL A 84 -6.62 3.39 14.87
CA VAL A 84 -5.48 4.30 14.98
C VAL A 84 -4.21 3.54 14.68
N ALA A 85 -3.52 3.91 13.61
CA ALA A 85 -2.18 3.43 13.31
C ALA A 85 -1.14 4.35 13.94
N PHE A 86 -0.05 3.78 14.46
CA PHE A 86 1.04 4.55 15.07
C PHE A 86 2.35 3.75 15.09
N ARG A 87 3.49 4.44 15.17
CA ARG A 87 4.79 3.79 15.38
C ARG A 87 5.12 3.70 16.87
N SER A 88 5.85 2.68 17.27
CA SER A 88 6.35 2.55 18.65
C SER A 88 7.69 1.86 18.74
N ASN A 89 8.49 2.26 19.73
CA ASN A 89 9.70 1.56 20.17
C ASN A 89 9.43 0.57 21.32
N ALA A 90 8.15 0.36 21.66
CA ALA A 90 7.75 -0.41 22.83
C ALA A 90 7.68 -1.90 22.53
N THR A 91 8.28 -2.71 23.39
CA THR A 91 8.36 -4.17 23.22
C THR A 91 7.19 -4.93 23.83
N ASN A 92 6.20 -4.23 24.39
CA ASN A 92 5.11 -4.83 25.15
C ASN A 92 3.72 -4.57 24.55
N LEU A 93 3.62 -3.92 23.38
CA LEU A 93 2.32 -3.63 22.76
C LEU A 93 1.65 -4.88 22.18
N VAL A 94 2.44 -5.87 21.78
CA VAL A 94 1.96 -7.19 21.37
C VAL A 94 2.89 -8.28 21.92
N PRO A 95 2.39 -9.50 22.17
CA PRO A 95 3.23 -10.63 22.54
C PRO A 95 4.29 -10.94 21.47
N GLY A 96 5.48 -11.34 21.91
CA GLY A 96 6.54 -11.81 21.01
C GLY A 96 7.28 -10.72 20.26
N ASP A 97 7.13 -9.45 20.63
CA ASP A 97 7.99 -8.39 20.13
C ASP A 97 9.44 -8.53 20.61
N THR A 98 10.32 -8.91 19.69
CA THR A 98 11.69 -9.33 20.00
C THR A 98 12.74 -8.78 19.05
N ASN A 99 12.34 -8.05 18.00
CA ASN A 99 13.26 -7.59 16.96
C ASN A 99 14.11 -6.39 17.42
N GLY A 100 13.64 -5.63 18.42
CA GLY A 100 14.35 -4.46 18.96
C GLY A 100 14.34 -3.23 18.05
N PHE A 101 13.44 -3.20 17.06
CA PHE A 101 13.29 -2.10 16.11
C PHE A 101 12.01 -1.30 16.36
N THR A 102 11.89 -0.13 15.70
CA THR A 102 10.63 0.61 15.68
C THR A 102 9.62 -0.14 14.82
N ASP A 103 8.47 -0.45 15.40
CA ASP A 103 7.39 -1.18 14.74
C ASP A 103 6.15 -0.31 14.54
N MET A 104 5.28 -0.79 13.65
CA MET A 104 4.01 -0.16 13.31
C MET A 104 2.87 -0.96 13.92
N PHE A 105 1.93 -0.26 14.54
CA PHE A 105 0.81 -0.86 15.23
C PHE A 105 -0.50 -0.26 14.77
N VAL A 106 -1.57 -1.06 14.82
CA VAL A 106 -2.95 -0.58 14.73
C VAL A 106 -3.67 -0.93 16.02
N ARG A 107 -4.34 0.08 16.58
CA ARG A 107 -5.29 -0.07 17.67
C ARG A 107 -6.70 -0.03 17.12
N ASP A 108 -7.46 -1.10 17.29
CA ASP A 108 -8.91 -1.07 17.20
C ASP A 108 -9.49 -0.63 18.54
N ARG A 109 -9.96 0.62 18.60
CA ARG A 109 -10.50 1.23 19.82
C ARG A 109 -11.86 0.66 20.21
N MET A 110 -12.58 0.02 19.28
CA MET A 110 -13.87 -0.60 19.56
C MET A 110 -13.69 -1.99 20.15
N LEU A 111 -12.78 -2.79 19.60
CA LEU A 111 -12.50 -4.15 20.09
C LEU A 111 -11.49 -4.20 21.23
N GLY A 112 -10.72 -3.13 21.44
CA GLY A 112 -9.66 -3.11 22.45
C GLY A 112 -8.47 -3.99 22.06
N VAL A 113 -8.20 -4.13 20.76
CA VAL A 113 -7.14 -4.99 20.22
C VAL A 113 -6.02 -4.14 19.61
N THR A 114 -4.78 -4.48 19.95
CA THR A 114 -3.57 -3.91 19.35
C THR A 114 -2.84 -4.99 18.56
N VAL A 115 -2.51 -4.70 17.29
CA VAL A 115 -1.78 -5.60 16.39
C VAL A 115 -0.56 -4.90 15.81
N ARG A 116 0.47 -5.68 15.46
CA ARG A 116 1.62 -5.20 14.68
C ARG A 116 1.35 -5.43 13.20
N VAL A 117 1.62 -4.42 12.38
CA VAL A 117 1.26 -4.44 10.94
C VAL A 117 2.45 -4.49 9.99
N ASN A 118 3.66 -4.13 10.44
CA ASN A 118 4.90 -4.30 9.67
C ASN A 118 5.43 -5.73 9.78
N VAL A 119 4.63 -6.68 9.28
CA VAL A 119 4.96 -8.11 9.21
C VAL A 119 4.87 -8.61 7.77
N SER A 120 5.55 -9.71 7.45
CA SER A 120 5.33 -10.42 6.18
C SER A 120 3.91 -10.99 6.10
N SER A 121 3.47 -11.44 4.92
CA SER A 121 2.18 -12.14 4.76
C SER A 121 2.04 -13.39 5.63
N SER A 122 3.15 -14.01 6.05
CA SER A 122 3.17 -15.14 6.98
C SER A 122 3.22 -14.73 8.46
N GLY A 123 3.16 -13.43 8.77
CA GLY A 123 3.20 -12.90 10.13
C GLY A 123 4.62 -12.78 10.72
N THR A 124 5.67 -12.90 9.91
CA THR A 124 7.05 -12.74 10.39
C THR A 124 7.36 -11.26 10.60
N GLN A 125 7.93 -10.90 11.75
CA GLN A 125 8.29 -9.51 12.06
C GLN A 125 9.33 -8.95 11.08
N ALA A 126 9.21 -7.66 10.77
CA ALA A 126 10.25 -6.90 10.10
C ALA A 126 11.61 -7.10 10.79
N ASN A 127 12.65 -7.32 9.99
CA ASN A 127 14.02 -7.52 10.46
C ASN A 127 14.86 -6.22 10.53
N ASP A 128 14.25 -5.07 10.29
CA ASP A 128 14.83 -3.73 10.43
C ASP A 128 13.73 -2.70 10.76
N GLY A 129 14.12 -1.45 11.03
CA GLY A 129 13.24 -0.37 11.45
C GLY A 129 12.28 0.14 10.38
N SER A 130 11.14 0.67 10.86
CA SER A 130 10.10 1.34 10.06
C SER A 130 9.89 2.77 10.58
N ALA A 131 9.46 3.74 9.76
CA ALA A 131 9.44 5.16 10.17
C ALA A 131 8.06 5.84 10.15
N GLN A 132 7.21 5.56 9.16
CA GLN A 132 5.88 6.18 8.99
C GLN A 132 4.79 5.12 8.83
N VAL A 133 3.57 5.46 9.25
CA VAL A 133 2.40 4.60 9.08
C VAL A 133 1.13 5.40 8.85
N TRP A 134 0.27 4.87 7.98
CA TRP A 134 -0.99 5.46 7.55
C TRP A 134 -2.07 4.40 7.42
N ILE A 135 -3.30 4.75 7.77
CA ILE A 135 -4.43 3.84 7.72
C ILE A 135 -5.54 4.37 6.79
N SER A 136 -6.13 3.46 6.03
CA SER A 136 -7.31 3.70 5.21
C SER A 136 -8.57 3.94 6.05
N GLY A 137 -9.63 4.37 5.40
CA GLY A 137 -10.83 4.87 6.06
C GLY A 137 -11.65 3.80 6.79
N ASP A 138 -11.65 2.59 6.26
CA ASP A 138 -12.27 1.40 6.85
C ASP A 138 -11.33 0.65 7.81
N GLY A 139 -10.05 1.02 7.84
CA GLY A 139 -9.02 0.38 8.64
C GLY A 139 -8.38 -0.85 8.01
N ARG A 140 -8.82 -1.32 6.84
CA ARG A 140 -8.37 -2.57 6.23
C ARG A 140 -6.92 -2.47 5.75
N PHE A 141 -6.60 -1.38 5.06
CA PHE A 141 -5.28 -1.17 4.46
C PHE A 141 -4.42 -0.24 5.30
N VAL A 142 -3.18 -0.65 5.54
CA VAL A 142 -2.19 0.12 6.29
C VAL A 142 -0.93 0.30 5.46
N ALA A 143 -0.63 1.53 5.07
CA ALA A 143 0.59 1.88 4.36
C ALA A 143 1.71 2.25 5.34
N PHE A 144 2.91 1.75 5.12
CA PHE A 144 4.07 2.05 5.96
C PHE A 144 5.37 1.95 5.17
N ASP A 145 6.42 2.60 5.67
CA ASP A 145 7.75 2.48 5.11
C ASP A 145 8.66 1.63 6.00
N SER A 146 9.57 0.85 5.41
CA SER A 146 10.46 -0.04 6.16
C SER A 146 11.79 -0.28 5.46
N PHE A 147 12.86 -0.45 6.24
CA PHE A 147 14.17 -0.95 5.77
C PHE A 147 14.22 -2.49 5.70
N ALA A 148 13.15 -3.18 6.13
CA ALA A 148 13.17 -4.61 6.32
C ALA A 148 13.17 -5.40 5.00
N SER A 149 14.15 -6.27 4.84
CA SER A 149 14.31 -7.11 3.64
C SER A 149 13.44 -8.37 3.61
N ASN A 150 12.67 -8.62 4.66
CA ASN A 150 11.90 -9.85 4.85
C ASN A 150 10.39 -9.67 4.83
N LEU A 151 9.88 -8.47 4.53
CA LEU A 151 8.44 -8.20 4.46
C LEU A 151 7.80 -8.81 3.21
N VAL A 152 8.53 -8.78 2.09
CA VAL A 152 8.14 -9.39 0.82
C VAL A 152 9.34 -10.08 0.19
N THR A 153 9.09 -11.08 -0.66
CA THR A 153 10.14 -11.71 -1.46
C THR A 153 10.73 -10.72 -2.46
N GLY A 154 12.04 -10.76 -2.69
CA GLY A 154 12.69 -9.88 -3.67
C GLY A 154 12.98 -8.47 -3.17
N ASP A 155 12.91 -8.23 -1.85
CA ASP A 155 13.55 -7.06 -1.24
C ASP A 155 15.06 -7.24 -1.13
N THR A 156 15.83 -6.48 -1.90
CA THR A 156 17.28 -6.69 -2.02
C THR A 156 18.11 -5.41 -2.00
N ASN A 157 17.47 -4.24 -2.06
CA ASN A 157 18.15 -2.96 -2.20
C ASN A 157 18.71 -2.42 -0.87
N GLY A 158 18.21 -2.90 0.29
CA GLY A 158 18.65 -2.46 1.62
C GLY A 158 18.35 -0.99 1.92
N VAL A 159 17.32 -0.42 1.28
CA VAL A 159 16.86 0.96 1.54
C VAL A 159 15.41 0.94 2.02
N LEU A 160 14.88 2.12 2.35
CA LEU A 160 13.46 2.26 2.70
C LEU A 160 12.61 1.95 1.47
N ASP A 161 11.61 1.11 1.65
CA ASP A 161 10.57 0.83 0.67
C ASP A 161 9.19 1.09 1.28
N VAL A 162 8.21 1.28 0.40
CA VAL A 162 6.82 1.50 0.79
C VAL A 162 6.04 0.21 0.64
N PHE A 163 5.31 -0.14 1.69
CA PHE A 163 4.49 -1.34 1.76
C PHE A 163 3.06 -1.00 2.13
N VAL A 164 2.13 -1.87 1.74
CA VAL A 164 0.78 -1.91 2.28
C VAL A 164 0.51 -3.29 2.86
N ARG A 165 -0.03 -3.29 4.08
CA ARG A 165 -0.65 -4.45 4.72
C ARG A 165 -2.15 -4.41 4.41
N ASP A 166 -2.64 -5.46 3.75
CA ASP A 166 -4.06 -5.80 3.75
C ASP A 166 -4.35 -6.68 4.97
N ARG A 167 -5.29 -6.23 5.81
CA ARG A 167 -5.67 -6.92 7.06
C ARG A 167 -6.85 -7.87 6.89
N ASP A 168 -7.45 -7.96 5.70
CA ASP A 168 -8.70 -8.68 5.44
C ASP A 168 -8.78 -9.11 3.96
N THR A 169 -7.94 -10.06 3.54
CA THR A 169 -7.82 -10.43 2.12
C THR A 169 -9.04 -11.18 1.57
N ASP A 170 -9.82 -11.83 2.43
CA ASP A 170 -11.07 -12.50 2.06
C ASP A 170 -12.31 -11.59 2.21
N ALA A 171 -12.11 -10.35 2.69
CA ALA A 171 -13.11 -9.29 2.74
C ALA A 171 -14.35 -9.65 3.58
N ASP A 172 -14.17 -10.44 4.64
CA ASP A 172 -15.26 -10.89 5.50
C ASP A 172 -15.54 -9.91 6.68
N GLY A 173 -14.69 -8.90 6.84
CA GLY A 173 -14.77 -7.85 7.86
C GLY A 173 -14.10 -8.22 9.19
N ILE A 174 -13.44 -9.37 9.28
CA ILE A 174 -12.62 -9.78 10.42
C ILE A 174 -11.15 -9.49 10.10
N PHE A 175 -10.56 -8.58 10.87
CA PHE A 175 -9.21 -8.12 10.60
C PHE A 175 -8.14 -8.95 11.29
N ASP A 176 -7.00 -9.10 10.61
CA ASP A 176 -5.77 -9.74 11.09
C ASP A 176 -5.89 -11.23 11.41
N GLU A 177 -6.74 -11.96 10.67
CA GLU A 177 -6.88 -13.39 10.83
C GLU A 177 -5.68 -14.16 10.25
N PRO A 178 -5.26 -15.29 10.87
CA PRO A 178 -4.21 -16.13 10.32
C PRO A 178 -4.57 -16.64 8.91
N GLY A 179 -3.79 -16.20 7.92
CA GLY A 179 -3.96 -16.62 6.52
C GLY A 179 -4.90 -15.73 5.69
N ALA A 180 -5.58 -14.75 6.29
CA ALA A 180 -6.48 -13.83 5.58
C ALA A 180 -5.95 -12.38 5.57
N ALA A 181 -4.63 -12.23 5.44
CA ALA A 181 -4.01 -10.92 5.41
C ALA A 181 -2.67 -10.97 4.64
N SER A 182 -2.39 -10.00 3.77
CA SER A 182 -1.18 -9.95 2.92
C SER A 182 -0.36 -8.67 3.11
N THR A 183 0.94 -8.72 2.79
CA THR A 183 1.82 -7.55 2.73
C THR A 183 2.44 -7.47 1.35
N ALA A 184 2.30 -6.31 0.70
CA ALA A 184 2.81 -6.07 -0.64
C ALA A 184 3.64 -4.77 -0.68
N ARG A 185 4.62 -4.71 -1.58
CA ARG A 185 5.39 -3.48 -1.85
C ARG A 185 4.63 -2.62 -2.86
N MET A 186 4.52 -1.32 -2.58
CA MET A 186 3.92 -0.32 -3.46
C MET A 186 4.98 0.51 -4.19
N SER A 187 6.23 0.55 -3.69
CA SER A 187 7.39 1.13 -4.41
C SER A 187 7.89 0.21 -5.54
N VAL A 188 6.99 -0.16 -6.44
CA VAL A 188 7.24 -1.01 -7.62
C VAL A 188 7.27 -0.17 -8.89
N ARG A 189 8.37 -0.26 -9.63
CA ARG A 189 8.54 0.36 -10.96
C ARG A 189 7.55 -0.23 -11.96
N ASP A 190 7.31 0.44 -13.08
CA ASP A 190 6.49 -0.05 -14.21
C ASP A 190 6.97 -1.43 -14.72
N ASN A 191 8.26 -1.70 -14.58
CA ASN A 191 8.84 -3.01 -14.87
C ASN A 191 8.74 -3.98 -13.68
N GLY A 192 7.78 -3.82 -12.77
CA GLY A 192 7.55 -4.58 -11.54
C GLY A 192 8.80 -4.84 -10.68
N GLY A 193 9.88 -4.09 -10.91
CA GLY A 193 11.11 -4.18 -10.15
C GLY A 193 11.03 -3.27 -8.94
N GLN A 194 11.76 -3.64 -7.89
CA GLN A 194 11.97 -2.75 -6.75
C GLN A 194 12.63 -1.44 -7.19
N ALA A 195 12.22 -0.33 -6.58
CA ALA A 195 12.97 0.93 -6.68
C ALA A 195 14.42 0.71 -6.21
N SER A 196 15.40 1.29 -6.91
CA SER A 196 16.82 1.11 -6.52
C SER A 196 17.24 1.98 -5.34
N PHE A 197 16.42 2.95 -4.99
CA PHE A 197 16.68 3.95 -3.96
C PHE A 197 15.47 4.09 -3.05
N ARG A 198 15.62 4.92 -2.02
CA ARG A 198 14.66 5.08 -0.95
C ARG A 198 13.30 5.54 -1.50
N SER A 199 12.25 4.82 -1.13
CA SER A 199 10.87 5.26 -1.19
C SER A 199 10.30 5.38 0.23
N ALA A 200 9.71 6.52 0.58
CA ALA A 200 9.30 6.81 1.95
C ALA A 200 8.10 7.75 2.04
N TYR A 201 7.62 7.97 3.26
CA TYR A 201 6.49 8.87 3.58
C TYR A 201 5.19 8.49 2.87
N PRO A 202 4.75 7.22 2.94
CA PRO A 202 3.51 6.84 2.30
C PRO A 202 2.32 7.58 2.90
N VAL A 203 1.34 7.88 2.05
CA VAL A 203 -0.01 8.27 2.43
C VAL A 203 -0.98 7.42 1.63
N ILE A 204 -2.02 6.89 2.28
CA ILE A 204 -3.05 6.08 1.64
C ILE A 204 -4.38 6.83 1.63
N SER A 205 -5.14 6.69 0.55
CA SER A 205 -6.49 7.24 0.45
C SER A 205 -7.45 6.52 1.41
N ALA A 206 -8.57 7.16 1.75
CA ALA A 206 -9.53 6.57 2.67
C ALA A 206 -10.27 5.36 2.06
N ASN A 207 -10.46 5.32 0.74
CA ASN A 207 -10.95 4.13 0.04
C ASN A 207 -9.87 3.02 -0.10
N GLY A 208 -8.63 3.27 0.32
CA GLY A 208 -7.56 2.26 0.30
C GLY A 208 -6.93 1.99 -1.06
N ARG A 209 -7.49 2.47 -2.18
CA ARG A 209 -7.00 2.22 -3.54
C ARG A 209 -5.65 2.88 -3.82
N TRP A 210 -5.45 4.11 -3.36
CA TRP A 210 -4.35 4.95 -3.82
C TRP A 210 -3.29 5.13 -2.75
N VAL A 211 -2.03 4.90 -3.11
CA VAL A 211 -0.87 5.07 -2.20
C VAL A 211 0.11 6.06 -2.83
N ALA A 212 0.22 7.25 -2.25
CA ALA A 212 1.23 8.22 -2.68
C ALA A 212 2.47 8.15 -1.77
N PHE A 213 3.65 8.36 -2.35
CA PHE A 213 4.91 8.33 -1.62
C PHE A 213 5.99 9.13 -2.35
N ASN A 214 7.09 9.38 -1.65
CA ASN A 214 8.25 10.05 -2.22
C ASN A 214 9.24 8.98 -2.60
N SER A 215 9.84 9.06 -3.78
CA SER A 215 10.95 8.20 -4.14
C SER A 215 12.14 9.01 -4.61
N ASP A 216 13.31 8.66 -4.11
CA ASP A 216 14.59 9.12 -4.61
C ASP A 216 14.91 8.36 -5.91
N TYR A 217 15.59 9.02 -6.85
CA TYR A 217 16.31 8.47 -8.02
C TYR A 217 15.64 7.29 -8.78
N ASN A 218 15.10 7.60 -9.97
CA ASN A 218 14.70 6.67 -11.02
C ASN A 218 13.63 5.62 -10.66
N PHE A 219 12.45 6.09 -10.27
CA PHE A 219 11.24 5.32 -10.57
C PHE A 219 10.95 5.31 -12.09
N ASP A 220 11.45 6.32 -12.82
CA ASP A 220 11.47 6.45 -14.28
C ASP A 220 12.90 6.71 -14.78
N PHE A 221 13.31 6.13 -15.92
CA PHE A 221 14.63 6.32 -16.54
C PHE A 221 14.82 7.71 -17.17
N THR A 222 13.76 8.52 -17.27
CA THR A 222 13.80 9.85 -17.92
C THR A 222 13.88 11.04 -16.97
N ASP A 223 14.17 10.79 -15.68
CA ASP A 223 14.13 11.82 -14.64
C ASP A 223 14.89 13.11 -15.01
N PRO A 224 14.18 14.23 -15.27
CA PRO A 224 14.79 15.46 -15.76
C PRO A 224 15.62 16.19 -14.70
N ASN A 225 15.38 15.94 -13.40
CA ASN A 225 15.98 16.68 -12.30
C ASN A 225 17.18 15.96 -11.64
N GLY A 226 17.36 14.66 -11.89
CA GLY A 226 18.52 13.89 -11.45
C GLY A 226 18.29 13.05 -10.19
N ALA A 227 18.76 13.50 -9.03
CA ALA A 227 18.76 12.69 -7.79
C ALA A 227 17.83 13.21 -6.71
N ASP A 228 16.87 14.03 -7.10
CA ASP A 228 15.93 14.65 -6.19
C ASP A 228 14.73 13.72 -5.95
N SER A 229 13.99 13.97 -4.86
CA SER A 229 12.79 13.19 -4.56
C SER A 229 11.65 13.63 -5.46
N ASP A 230 10.88 12.67 -5.95
CA ASP A 230 9.64 12.92 -6.68
C ASP A 230 8.46 12.25 -6.00
N VAL A 231 7.26 12.77 -6.28
CA VAL A 231 6.03 12.22 -5.75
C VAL A 231 5.46 11.23 -6.75
N TYR A 232 5.23 10.00 -6.29
CA TYR A 232 4.61 8.92 -7.05
C TYR A 232 3.28 8.53 -6.43
N LEU A 233 2.38 8.01 -7.26
CA LEU A 233 1.10 7.46 -6.87
C LEU A 233 0.99 6.04 -7.43
N HIS A 234 0.71 5.08 -6.56
CA HIS A 234 0.44 3.70 -6.94
C HIS A 234 -1.06 3.41 -6.84
N ASP A 235 -1.62 2.83 -7.91
CA ASP A 235 -2.95 2.24 -7.94
C ASP A 235 -2.87 0.81 -7.42
N ARG A 236 -3.53 0.51 -6.31
CA ARG A 236 -3.54 -0.85 -5.75
C ARG A 236 -4.44 -1.83 -6.48
N LEU A 237 -5.44 -1.35 -7.22
CA LEU A 237 -6.28 -2.22 -8.04
C LEU A 237 -5.57 -2.44 -9.37
N GLY A 238 -5.35 -1.37 -10.14
CA GLY A 238 -4.71 -1.49 -11.46
C GLY A 238 -3.22 -1.87 -11.42
N GLY A 239 -2.52 -1.78 -10.29
CA GLY A 239 -1.11 -2.20 -10.15
C GLY A 239 -0.06 -1.22 -10.70
N ASP A 240 -0.49 -0.17 -11.39
CA ASP A 240 0.40 0.83 -11.98
C ASP A 240 0.90 1.85 -10.95
N THR A 241 2.11 2.35 -11.19
CA THR A 241 2.67 3.48 -10.46
C THR A 241 2.98 4.60 -11.44
N MET A 242 2.60 5.82 -11.11
CA MET A 242 2.87 7.00 -11.95
C MET A 242 3.48 8.15 -11.17
N ARG A 243 4.26 9.00 -11.85
CA ARG A 243 4.78 10.23 -11.28
C ARG A 243 3.66 11.27 -11.19
N ALA A 244 3.39 11.75 -10.00
CA ALA A 244 2.37 12.76 -9.73
C ALA A 244 2.93 14.20 -9.69
N SER A 245 4.23 14.35 -9.40
CA SER A 245 4.94 15.64 -9.55
C SER A 245 5.29 15.92 -11.01
N VAL A 246 4.27 16.17 -11.83
CA VAL A 246 4.37 16.46 -13.26
C VAL A 246 3.74 17.81 -13.62
N ALA A 247 4.37 18.53 -14.53
CA ALA A 247 3.89 19.77 -15.12
C ALA A 247 2.71 19.54 -16.08
N PHE A 248 2.06 20.62 -16.52
CA PHE A 248 0.93 20.56 -17.46
C PHE A 248 1.28 19.98 -18.84
N ASP A 249 2.55 20.04 -19.24
CA ASP A 249 3.04 19.46 -20.49
C ASP A 249 3.49 17.99 -20.33
N GLY A 250 3.28 17.40 -19.15
CA GLY A 250 3.66 16.03 -18.81
C GLY A 250 5.12 15.87 -18.38
N THR A 251 5.93 16.93 -18.39
CA THR A 251 7.31 16.84 -17.91
C THR A 251 7.35 16.69 -16.39
N GLY A 252 8.31 15.93 -15.87
CA GLY A 252 8.52 15.80 -14.43
C GLY A 252 8.97 17.13 -13.78
N SER A 253 8.70 17.30 -12.48
CA SER A 253 9.23 18.41 -11.67
C SER A 253 10.75 18.56 -11.86
N ASP A 254 11.21 19.80 -12.01
CA ASP A 254 12.64 20.13 -12.12
C ASP A 254 13.35 20.35 -10.77
N GLY A 255 12.67 20.00 -9.67
CA GLY A 255 13.21 20.07 -8.31
C GLY A 255 12.53 19.10 -7.34
N PRO A 256 13.06 18.96 -6.12
CA PRO A 256 12.59 17.99 -5.14
C PRO A 256 11.14 18.25 -4.74
N SER A 257 10.38 17.17 -4.65
CA SER A 257 8.95 17.14 -4.37
C SER A 257 8.64 16.07 -3.35
N ASP A 258 7.75 16.39 -2.41
CA ASP A 258 7.39 15.49 -1.33
C ASP A 258 5.88 15.54 -1.07
N VAL A 259 5.28 14.35 -0.93
CA VAL A 259 3.87 14.18 -0.63
C VAL A 259 3.53 14.70 0.76
N SER A 260 2.35 15.32 0.87
CA SER A 260 1.81 15.75 2.15
C SER A 260 0.56 14.97 2.54
N ARG A 261 -0.43 14.89 1.65
CA ARG A 261 -1.77 14.34 1.91
C ARG A 261 -2.41 13.89 0.61
N LEU A 262 -3.21 12.84 0.72
CA LEU A 262 -4.09 12.37 -0.35
C LEU A 262 -5.55 12.57 0.08
N GLY A 263 -6.39 12.96 -0.87
CA GLY A 263 -7.82 13.14 -0.67
C GLY A 263 -8.52 11.84 -0.26
N TYR A 264 -9.74 11.96 0.26
CA TYR A 264 -10.51 10.82 0.79
C TYR A 264 -10.70 9.72 -0.25
N ASP A 265 -11.13 10.09 -1.45
CA ASP A 265 -11.36 9.23 -2.61
C ASP A 265 -10.12 9.06 -3.50
N GLY A 266 -9.00 9.68 -3.13
CA GLY A 266 -7.76 9.66 -3.89
C GLY A 266 -7.69 10.64 -5.06
N ARG A 267 -8.72 11.46 -5.33
CA ARG A 267 -8.73 12.37 -6.50
C ARG A 267 -7.69 13.48 -6.41
N PHE A 268 -7.57 14.07 -5.23
CA PHE A 268 -6.73 15.25 -5.03
C PHE A 268 -5.49 14.91 -4.23
N LEU A 269 -4.32 15.19 -4.79
CA LEU A 269 -3.03 14.99 -4.14
C LEU A 269 -2.43 16.34 -3.77
N ALA A 270 -2.15 16.53 -2.48
CA ALA A 270 -1.43 17.70 -1.99
C ALA A 270 0.03 17.34 -1.73
N PHE A 271 0.94 18.14 -2.26
CA PHE A 271 2.38 17.95 -2.09
C PHE A 271 3.08 19.31 -2.05
N TYR A 272 4.33 19.32 -1.61
CA TYR A 272 5.17 20.50 -1.63
C TYR A 272 6.37 20.25 -2.54
N SER A 273 6.84 21.30 -3.21
CA SER A 273 7.90 21.17 -4.21
C SER A 273 8.71 22.45 -4.33
N PHE A 274 9.99 22.29 -4.66
CA PHE A 274 10.90 23.39 -5.05
C PHE A 274 10.96 23.60 -6.57
N ALA A 275 10.15 22.85 -7.33
CA ALA A 275 10.18 22.89 -8.78
C ALA A 275 9.63 24.21 -9.34
N THR A 276 10.29 24.70 -10.39
CA THR A 276 9.94 25.93 -11.11
C THR A 276 9.18 25.70 -12.42
N ASN A 277 8.79 24.44 -12.67
CA ASN A 277 8.11 24.05 -13.91
C ASN A 277 6.72 23.42 -13.70
N LEU A 278 6.28 23.20 -12.46
CA LEU A 278 5.00 22.53 -12.19
C LEU A 278 3.79 23.39 -12.61
N VAL A 279 3.88 24.71 -12.41
CA VAL A 279 2.86 25.66 -12.89
C VAL A 279 3.56 26.85 -13.57
N PRO A 280 2.98 27.44 -14.63
CA PRO A 280 3.67 28.46 -15.44
C PRO A 280 4.13 29.72 -14.68
N ASP A 281 3.46 30.04 -13.58
CA ASP A 281 3.70 31.26 -12.80
C ASP A 281 4.67 31.04 -11.63
N ASP A 282 5.02 29.79 -11.31
CA ASP A 282 5.96 29.50 -10.23
C ASP A 282 7.38 29.41 -10.79
N THR A 283 8.17 30.44 -10.53
CA THR A 283 9.55 30.55 -11.04
C THR A 283 10.55 30.93 -9.94
N ASN A 284 10.14 30.84 -8.68
CA ASN A 284 10.87 31.46 -7.57
C ASN A 284 11.93 30.51 -6.94
N GLY A 285 11.83 29.19 -7.18
CA GLY A 285 12.72 28.14 -6.64
C GLY A 285 12.60 27.93 -5.13
N LEU A 286 11.51 28.38 -4.52
CA LEU A 286 11.17 28.18 -3.12
C LEU A 286 10.24 26.98 -2.98
N ASN A 287 10.09 26.51 -1.74
CA ASN A 287 9.17 25.43 -1.46
C ASN A 287 7.72 25.94 -1.45
N ASP A 288 6.96 25.56 -2.47
CA ASP A 288 5.57 25.95 -2.66
C ASP A 288 4.63 24.76 -2.43
N SER A 289 3.35 25.05 -2.17
CA SER A 289 2.32 24.04 -1.93
C SER A 289 1.45 23.85 -3.16
N PHE A 290 1.33 22.61 -3.60
CA PHE A 290 0.61 22.22 -4.82
C PHE A 290 -0.57 21.32 -4.48
N LEU A 291 -1.64 21.46 -5.26
CA LEU A 291 -2.79 20.56 -5.27
C LEU A 291 -2.98 20.06 -6.70
N ARG A 292 -2.83 18.75 -6.90
CA ARG A 292 -3.06 18.10 -8.18
C ARG A 292 -4.44 17.46 -8.19
N ASP A 293 -5.22 17.76 -9.22
CA ASP A 293 -6.38 16.96 -9.62
C ASP A 293 -5.86 15.80 -10.49
N LEU A 294 -6.22 14.58 -10.13
CA LEU A 294 -5.76 13.35 -10.80
C LEU A 294 -6.75 12.86 -11.87
N ASP A 295 -7.92 13.49 -11.96
CA ASP A 295 -8.96 13.25 -12.98
C ASP A 295 -8.40 13.49 -14.40
N ASP A 296 -8.57 12.52 -15.29
CA ASP A 296 -8.01 12.57 -16.64
C ASP A 296 -8.83 13.42 -17.65
N GLY A 297 -10.05 13.78 -17.26
CA GLY A 297 -10.94 14.66 -18.02
C GLY A 297 -11.60 14.03 -19.24
N ASP A 298 -11.73 12.71 -19.29
CA ASP A 298 -12.34 11.98 -20.42
C ASP A 298 -13.88 12.11 -20.49
N GLY A 299 -14.51 12.59 -19.42
CA GLY A 299 -15.95 12.82 -19.31
C GLY A 299 -16.70 11.78 -18.46
N VAL A 300 -16.03 10.72 -18.00
CA VAL A 300 -16.48 9.87 -16.90
C VAL A 300 -16.21 10.60 -15.59
N ALA A 301 -17.08 10.41 -14.59
CA ALA A 301 -16.91 11.08 -13.31
C ALA A 301 -16.03 10.22 -12.39
N TRP A 302 -15.02 10.80 -11.73
CA TRP A 302 -14.10 10.14 -10.79
C TRP A 302 -14.69 8.99 -9.94
N ALA A 303 -15.88 9.18 -9.35
CA ALA A 303 -16.50 8.16 -8.47
C ALA A 303 -17.09 6.95 -9.22
N ALA A 304 -17.22 7.03 -10.54
CA ALA A 304 -17.71 5.99 -11.43
C ALA A 304 -16.66 5.56 -12.45
N ASP A 305 -15.44 6.11 -12.36
CA ASP A 305 -14.35 5.83 -13.28
C ASP A 305 -13.45 4.75 -12.70
N ASN A 306 -13.45 3.57 -13.32
CA ASN A 306 -12.58 2.47 -12.93
C ASN A 306 -11.14 2.65 -13.43
N CYS A 307 -10.91 3.60 -14.35
CA CYS A 307 -9.60 4.02 -14.85
C CYS A 307 -9.39 5.54 -14.80
N PRO A 308 -9.44 6.16 -13.61
CA PRO A 308 -9.61 7.60 -13.46
C PRO A 308 -8.41 8.48 -13.87
N MET A 309 -7.35 7.85 -14.37
CA MET A 309 -6.10 8.48 -14.79
C MET A 309 -5.68 8.04 -16.20
N THR A 310 -6.50 7.20 -16.84
CA THR A 310 -6.29 6.66 -18.19
C THR A 310 -7.47 7.05 -19.07
N PRO A 311 -7.34 8.10 -19.92
CA PRO A 311 -8.46 8.64 -20.66
C PRO A 311 -9.21 7.60 -21.49
N GLY A 312 -10.50 7.38 -21.19
CA GLY A 312 -11.30 6.41 -21.92
C GLY A 312 -12.69 6.18 -21.34
N THR A 313 -13.72 6.42 -22.14
CA THR A 313 -15.11 6.20 -21.70
C THR A 313 -15.53 4.73 -21.57
N ASP A 314 -14.63 3.79 -21.88
CA ASP A 314 -14.86 2.35 -21.71
C ASP A 314 -14.54 1.98 -20.26
N GLN A 315 -15.48 1.32 -19.62
CA GLN A 315 -15.47 1.01 -18.18
C GLN A 315 -15.70 -0.49 -18.00
N SER A 316 -15.20 -1.27 -18.95
CA SER A 316 -15.11 -2.72 -18.84
C SER A 316 -14.16 -3.09 -17.70
N ASP A 317 -14.50 -4.16 -17.00
CA ASP A 317 -13.89 -4.64 -15.76
C ASP A 317 -14.15 -6.15 -15.74
N ALA A 318 -13.23 -6.89 -16.37
CA ALA A 318 -13.38 -8.32 -16.64
C ALA A 318 -13.29 -9.17 -15.35
N ASP A 319 -12.39 -8.83 -14.44
CA ASP A 319 -12.19 -9.54 -13.18
C ASP A 319 -13.10 -9.08 -12.02
N GLY A 320 -13.69 -7.88 -12.15
CA GLY A 320 -14.62 -7.31 -11.19
C GLY A 320 -13.95 -6.74 -9.94
N ASP A 321 -12.65 -6.45 -9.98
CA ASP A 321 -11.90 -5.90 -8.85
C ASP A 321 -12.08 -4.37 -8.67
N GLY A 322 -12.61 -3.70 -9.71
CA GLY A 322 -12.89 -2.27 -9.75
C GLY A 322 -11.79 -1.39 -10.36
N ALA A 323 -10.68 -1.97 -10.83
CA ALA A 323 -9.90 -1.42 -11.93
C ALA A 323 -10.63 -1.69 -13.26
N GLY A 324 -10.32 -0.92 -14.29
CA GLY A 324 -10.85 -1.20 -15.63
C GLY A 324 -9.78 -1.84 -16.50
N ASP A 325 -10.20 -2.64 -17.48
CA ASP A 325 -9.30 -3.36 -18.41
C ASP A 325 -8.29 -2.43 -19.12
N ALA A 326 -8.58 -1.13 -19.20
CA ALA A 326 -7.72 -0.13 -19.82
C ALA A 326 -6.52 0.29 -18.95
N CYS A 327 -6.61 0.12 -17.64
CA CYS A 327 -5.62 0.55 -16.65
C CYS A 327 -5.25 -0.54 -15.64
N ASP A 328 -5.80 -1.74 -15.80
CA ASP A 328 -5.36 -2.91 -15.07
C ASP A 328 -4.10 -3.49 -15.72
N THR A 329 -3.03 -3.52 -14.93
CA THR A 329 -1.77 -4.20 -15.25
C THR A 329 -1.40 -5.23 -14.19
N GLY A 330 -2.30 -5.42 -13.23
CA GLY A 330 -2.20 -6.31 -12.09
C GLY A 330 -2.59 -7.73 -12.46
N ASP A 331 -3.80 -7.94 -13.01
CA ASP A 331 -4.43 -9.24 -13.31
C ASP A 331 -5.81 -9.03 -14.00
N THR A 332 -5.85 -8.47 -15.22
CA THR A 332 -7.09 -7.95 -15.85
C THR A 332 -8.23 -8.97 -15.95
N ASP A 333 -7.95 -10.27 -16.00
CA ASP A 333 -8.98 -11.32 -16.06
C ASP A 333 -9.15 -12.13 -14.75
N GLY A 334 -8.39 -11.79 -13.70
CA GLY A 334 -8.53 -12.36 -12.37
C GLY A 334 -8.25 -13.86 -12.29
N ASP A 335 -7.54 -14.42 -13.26
CA ASP A 335 -7.19 -15.84 -13.28
C ASP A 335 -6.01 -16.17 -12.34
N GLY A 336 -5.36 -15.12 -11.82
CA GLY A 336 -4.27 -15.17 -10.87
C GLY A 336 -2.89 -15.01 -11.51
N PHE A 337 -2.81 -14.89 -12.84
CA PHE A 337 -1.64 -14.44 -13.57
C PHE A 337 -1.69 -12.94 -13.81
N SER A 338 -0.61 -12.25 -13.45
CA SER A 338 -0.56 -10.84 -13.83
C SER A 338 -0.44 -10.67 -15.33
N ASP A 339 -1.08 -9.63 -15.85
CA ASP A 339 -0.94 -9.10 -17.22
C ASP A 339 0.50 -9.14 -17.73
N ARG A 340 1.42 -8.85 -16.82
CA ARG A 340 2.85 -8.81 -17.08
C ARG A 340 3.49 -10.18 -17.20
N ALA A 341 3.06 -11.15 -16.40
CA ALA A 341 3.47 -12.55 -16.55
C ALA A 341 2.97 -13.08 -17.89
N GLU A 342 1.71 -12.82 -18.21
CA GLU A 342 1.08 -13.22 -19.47
C GLU A 342 1.73 -12.60 -20.70
N TYR A 343 2.06 -11.30 -20.65
CA TYR A 343 2.82 -10.64 -21.71
C TYR A 343 4.15 -11.35 -22.01
N ARG A 344 4.84 -11.89 -20.99
CA ARG A 344 6.12 -12.59 -21.17
C ARG A 344 5.96 -13.96 -21.80
N VAL A 345 4.86 -14.66 -21.50
CA VAL A 345 4.54 -15.96 -22.08
C VAL A 345 3.65 -15.88 -23.32
N SER A 346 3.26 -14.66 -23.71
CA SER A 346 2.41 -14.34 -24.86
C SER A 346 0.98 -14.92 -24.79
N THR A 347 0.43 -15.03 -23.58
CA THR A 347 -1.00 -15.37 -23.35
C THR A 347 -1.87 -14.12 -23.30
N SER A 348 -3.19 -14.34 -23.25
CA SER A 348 -4.18 -13.26 -23.33
C SER A 348 -4.59 -12.75 -21.96
N ARG A 349 -4.21 -11.49 -21.69
CA ARG A 349 -4.50 -10.70 -20.49
C ARG A 349 -5.96 -10.33 -20.26
N THR A 350 -6.88 -11.03 -20.90
CA THR A 350 -8.31 -10.68 -20.89
C THR A 350 -9.14 -11.94 -21.05
N LEU A 351 -8.55 -13.12 -20.82
CA LEU A 351 -9.20 -14.40 -21.07
C LEU A 351 -8.88 -15.34 -19.91
N ALA A 352 -9.75 -15.32 -18.90
CA ALA A 352 -9.64 -16.21 -17.76
C ALA A 352 -9.93 -17.66 -18.18
N CYS A 353 -8.97 -18.54 -17.93
CA CYS A 353 -9.03 -19.97 -18.28
C CYS A 353 -9.09 -20.90 -17.06
N GLY A 354 -9.65 -20.42 -15.94
CA GLY A 354 -9.72 -21.12 -14.65
C GLY A 354 -8.54 -20.76 -13.73
N VAL A 355 -8.72 -20.97 -12.42
CA VAL A 355 -7.71 -20.65 -11.40
C VAL A 355 -6.79 -21.86 -11.13
N ASP A 356 -5.57 -21.64 -10.65
CA ASP A 356 -4.64 -22.67 -10.14
C ASP A 356 -3.82 -23.53 -11.16
N ALA A 357 -3.51 -23.04 -12.37
CA ALA A 357 -2.60 -23.73 -13.32
C ALA A 357 -1.51 -22.79 -13.90
N TRP A 358 -0.67 -23.24 -14.85
CA TRP A 358 0.08 -22.35 -15.75
C TRP A 358 -0.93 -21.63 -16.67
N PRO A 359 -0.63 -20.46 -17.29
CA PRO A 359 -1.58 -19.74 -18.13
C PRO A 359 -2.23 -20.73 -19.10
N ALA A 360 -3.51 -20.98 -18.90
CA ALA A 360 -4.23 -21.90 -19.75
C ALA A 360 -4.51 -21.15 -21.06
N ASP A 361 -4.51 -21.87 -22.20
CA ASP A 361 -4.53 -21.28 -23.55
C ASP A 361 -3.22 -20.54 -23.95
N ILE A 362 -2.11 -21.28 -23.95
CA ILE A 362 -0.77 -20.80 -24.32
C ILE A 362 -0.72 -20.37 -25.78
N ASN A 363 -1.51 -21.04 -26.63
CA ASN A 363 -1.53 -20.77 -28.06
C ASN A 363 -2.56 -19.68 -28.44
N ASN A 364 -3.37 -19.20 -27.48
CA ASN A 364 -4.38 -18.15 -27.59
C ASN A 364 -5.49 -18.47 -28.61
N ASP A 365 -6.03 -19.69 -28.58
CA ASP A 365 -7.13 -20.19 -29.40
C ASP A 365 -8.52 -20.21 -28.70
N GLY A 366 -8.56 -19.80 -27.43
CA GLY A 366 -9.73 -19.68 -26.58
C GLY A 366 -10.07 -20.94 -25.78
N TYR A 367 -9.22 -21.96 -25.81
CA TYR A 367 -9.42 -23.22 -25.08
C TYR A 367 -8.14 -23.69 -24.42
N SER A 368 -8.28 -24.26 -23.23
CA SER A 368 -7.20 -25.08 -22.66
C SER A 368 -7.29 -26.50 -23.22
N ASP A 369 -6.32 -26.91 -24.04
CA ASP A 369 -6.29 -28.23 -24.67
C ASP A 369 -4.88 -28.86 -24.84
N ILE A 370 -4.81 -29.95 -25.61
CA ILE A 370 -3.57 -30.72 -25.80
C ILE A 370 -2.50 -29.96 -26.58
N SER A 371 -2.90 -28.98 -27.39
CA SER A 371 -1.99 -28.13 -28.14
C SER A 371 -1.24 -27.16 -27.22
N ASP A 372 -1.87 -26.71 -26.13
CA ASP A 372 -1.21 -25.94 -25.07
C ASP A 372 -0.16 -26.79 -24.34
N VAL A 373 -0.51 -28.03 -23.97
CA VAL A 373 0.46 -28.96 -23.37
C VAL A 373 1.64 -29.21 -24.31
N SER A 374 1.36 -29.29 -25.61
CA SER A 374 2.40 -29.43 -26.63
C SER A 374 3.30 -28.18 -26.71
N ALA A 375 2.75 -26.99 -26.51
CA ALA A 375 3.50 -25.74 -26.43
C ALA A 375 4.36 -25.66 -25.15
N LEU A 376 3.78 -25.95 -23.98
CA LEU A 376 4.47 -25.93 -22.68
C LEU A 376 5.62 -26.94 -22.63
N THR A 377 5.39 -28.17 -23.11
CA THR A 377 6.46 -29.19 -23.16
C THR A 377 7.59 -28.80 -24.12
N GLY A 378 7.35 -27.88 -25.06
CA GLY A 378 8.37 -27.32 -25.94
C GLY A 378 9.42 -26.45 -25.22
N VAL A 379 9.09 -25.95 -24.01
CA VAL A 379 9.98 -25.12 -23.16
C VAL A 379 10.34 -25.82 -21.85
N PHE A 380 10.21 -27.15 -21.79
CA PHE A 380 10.54 -27.94 -20.60
C PHE A 380 11.99 -27.73 -20.15
N GLY A 381 12.19 -27.40 -18.86
CA GLY A 381 13.49 -27.11 -18.26
C GLY A 381 14.03 -25.70 -18.53
N GLU A 382 13.29 -24.84 -19.24
CA GLU A 382 13.61 -23.42 -19.35
C GLU A 382 13.28 -22.69 -18.04
N ALA A 383 14.08 -21.68 -17.71
CA ALA A 383 13.85 -20.87 -16.52
C ALA A 383 12.65 -19.95 -16.70
N VAL A 384 11.76 -19.92 -15.71
CA VAL A 384 10.61 -19.00 -15.69
C VAL A 384 10.95 -17.70 -14.96
N PRO A 385 10.36 -16.56 -15.34
CA PRO A 385 10.52 -15.31 -14.60
C PRO A 385 10.14 -15.48 -13.13
N PRO A 386 10.84 -14.83 -12.18
CA PRO A 386 10.44 -14.85 -10.79
C PRO A 386 9.06 -14.19 -10.62
N ALA A 387 8.09 -14.94 -10.14
CA ALA A 387 6.78 -14.45 -9.73
C ALA A 387 6.72 -14.37 -8.19
N PRO A 388 5.89 -13.48 -7.60
CA PRO A 388 5.60 -13.52 -6.17
C PRO A 388 5.09 -14.91 -5.77
N ALA A 389 5.43 -15.37 -4.57
CA ALA A 389 4.88 -16.62 -4.03
C ALA A 389 3.35 -16.49 -3.93
N ARG A 390 2.62 -17.09 -4.86
CA ARG A 390 1.16 -17.23 -4.79
C ARG A 390 0.86 -18.65 -4.36
N TYR A 391 0.07 -18.80 -3.30
CA TYR A 391 -0.45 -20.11 -2.91
C TYR A 391 -1.20 -20.70 -4.11
N ASN A 392 -0.84 -21.91 -4.52
CA ASN A 392 -1.46 -22.74 -5.57
C ASN A 392 -1.26 -22.38 -7.04
N ILE A 393 -0.83 -21.17 -7.40
CA ILE A 393 -0.52 -20.85 -8.80
C ILE A 393 0.97 -21.02 -9.01
N ALA A 394 1.34 -21.90 -9.94
CA ALA A 394 2.75 -22.06 -10.26
C ALA A 394 3.29 -20.72 -10.82
N PRO A 395 4.49 -20.31 -10.40
CA PRO A 395 5.40 -21.06 -9.54
C PRO A 395 5.30 -20.60 -8.08
N ASP A 396 4.72 -21.42 -7.21
CA ASP A 396 5.22 -21.49 -5.83
C ASP A 396 6.71 -21.90 -5.91
N PRO A 397 7.64 -21.30 -5.14
CA PRO A 397 9.07 -21.57 -5.25
C PRO A 397 9.39 -23.00 -4.79
N PRO A 398 9.96 -23.87 -5.65
CA PRO A 398 11.28 -24.39 -5.30
C PRO A 398 12.33 -24.46 -6.41
N ASP A 399 12.02 -24.34 -7.71
CA ASP A 399 13.05 -24.53 -8.75
C ASP A 399 13.17 -23.44 -9.81
N GLY A 400 12.09 -22.73 -10.17
CA GLY A 400 12.14 -21.66 -11.17
C GLY A 400 12.28 -22.18 -12.61
N PHE A 401 11.80 -23.40 -12.89
CA PHE A 401 11.83 -24.00 -14.22
C PHE A 401 10.46 -24.53 -14.63
N VAL A 402 10.23 -24.65 -15.93
CA VAL A 402 9.09 -25.43 -16.46
C VAL A 402 9.35 -26.92 -16.24
N ASP A 403 8.49 -27.61 -15.49
CA ASP A 403 8.66 -29.01 -15.14
C ASP A 403 7.42 -29.89 -15.41
N ILE A 404 7.47 -31.15 -14.95
CA ILE A 404 6.38 -32.11 -15.17
C ILE A 404 5.16 -31.81 -14.30
N THR A 405 5.34 -31.10 -13.19
CA THR A 405 4.28 -30.65 -12.31
C THR A 405 3.41 -29.61 -13.01
N ASP A 406 4.03 -28.68 -13.74
CA ASP A 406 3.32 -27.66 -14.54
C ASP A 406 2.46 -28.31 -15.62
N VAL A 407 3.05 -29.22 -16.40
CA VAL A 407 2.34 -29.98 -17.43
C VAL A 407 1.17 -30.77 -16.84
N SER A 408 1.38 -31.40 -15.68
CA SER A 408 0.34 -32.20 -15.02
C SER A 408 -0.83 -31.35 -14.54
N ARG A 409 -0.59 -30.14 -14.01
CA ARG A 409 -1.65 -29.22 -13.60
C ARG A 409 -2.47 -28.73 -14.79
N MET A 410 -1.81 -28.38 -15.89
CA MET A 410 -2.49 -27.88 -17.09
C MET A 410 -3.44 -28.92 -17.71
N THR A 411 -3.11 -30.22 -17.64
CA THR A 411 -4.05 -31.28 -18.08
C THR A 411 -5.36 -31.31 -17.28
N GLY A 412 -5.38 -30.73 -16.07
CA GLY A 412 -6.58 -30.58 -15.26
C GLY A 412 -7.60 -29.59 -15.82
N LEU A 413 -7.19 -28.72 -16.75
CA LEU A 413 -8.02 -27.69 -17.37
C LEU A 413 -8.51 -28.05 -18.78
N PHE A 414 -8.26 -29.28 -19.26
CA PHE A 414 -8.64 -29.67 -20.62
C PHE A 414 -10.13 -29.51 -20.92
N GLY A 415 -10.41 -28.81 -22.02
CA GLY A 415 -11.76 -28.50 -22.48
C GLY A 415 -12.43 -27.34 -21.74
N VAL A 416 -11.70 -26.65 -20.85
CA VAL A 416 -12.13 -25.36 -20.31
C VAL A 416 -12.07 -24.35 -21.44
N ARG A 417 -13.15 -23.60 -21.58
CA ARG A 417 -13.23 -22.48 -22.52
C ARG A 417 -12.86 -21.22 -21.77
N CYS A 418 -11.90 -20.49 -22.31
CA CYS A 418 -11.50 -19.21 -21.77
C CYS A 418 -12.55 -18.16 -22.09
N SER A 419 -12.84 -17.29 -21.14
CA SER A 419 -13.81 -16.23 -21.31
C SER A 419 -13.21 -14.92 -20.81
N PRO A 420 -13.53 -13.80 -21.47
CA PRO A 420 -13.27 -12.49 -20.92
C PRO A 420 -14.18 -12.19 -19.74
#